data_AF-A0A267MQ66-F1
#
_entry.id   AF-A0A267MQ66-F1
#
_cell.length_a   1.000
_cell.length_b   1.000
_cell.length_c   1.000
_cell.angle_alpha   90.00
_cell.angle_beta   90.00
_cell.angle_gamma   90.00
#
_symmetry.space_group_name_H-M   'P 1'
#
loop_
_entity.id
_entity.type
_entity.pdbx_description
1 polymer ?
#
loop_
_entity_poly.entity_id
_entity_poly.type
_entity_poly.pdbx_seq_one_letter_code
_entity_poly.pdbx_strand_id
1 'polypeptide(L)'
;MNSIYKNQYIYSSKTNFIYFFYKKDKDLYLDIIRDNQVYMNKKLAKNIVDYAIGIDSKESFHIVVISSLGDLEYTTYENGDYEFKPITNYDYKSNNFRNLKIFIINEQIHILLGICNVLNSELWTLKHHSYKNHKWYTKKVCDIVTEKYNNPFNVDMDYHNNIHVVFKSLYNRKYFIYYCKFNPGYDLWTHPTRILNTFNIHSTPFILCDNLNKGHMVWSKLENNNLSIYYTYNEKLNSSKGSWTKAQKISRENTNNTNPIIMKMSNFIKVIWNENGQFISKSKNILADLWNDEFEDMGYENDELIPSTLLGNNYINYELLKIPFTYSVLKKRLYILGINLIDYTKRENTVSLSVPLDTSTTKIMEYEGLNDIKNFLLLMEDMKKKQESINSLLNSLTEKQEFTEEKIEFLTNQCNILNENLKNNNNNNIFSRLLNLFK
;
A
#
# COMPACT_ATOMS: atom_id res chain seq x y z
N MET A 1 -18.01 24.63 -1.37
CA MET A 1 -18.27 23.95 -0.09
C MET A 1 -16.93 23.51 0.48
N ASN A 2 -16.54 23.99 1.67
CA ASN A 2 -15.26 23.64 2.28
C ASN A 2 -15.28 22.15 2.66
N SER A 3 -14.45 21.30 2.05
CA SER A 3 -14.47 19.87 2.37
C SER A 3 -14.00 19.65 3.81
N ILE A 4 -14.95 19.26 4.66
CA ILE A 4 -14.82 19.06 6.12
C ILE A 4 -13.99 17.81 6.47
N TYR A 5 -13.65 16.99 5.46
CA TYR A 5 -13.01 15.69 5.63
C TYR A 5 -11.56 15.71 5.12
N LYS A 6 -10.62 15.31 5.98
CA LYS A 6 -9.21 15.14 5.63
C LYS A 6 -8.75 13.75 6.01
N ASN A 7 -8.25 13.01 5.01
CA ASN A 7 -7.83 11.61 5.06
C ASN A 7 -8.97 10.69 5.51
N GLN A 8 -9.17 9.59 4.81
CA GLN A 8 -10.15 8.57 5.14
C GLN A 8 -9.48 7.20 5.04
N TYR A 9 -9.90 6.27 5.88
CA TYR A 9 -9.44 4.89 5.83
C TYR A 9 -10.65 3.99 5.65
N ILE A 10 -10.59 3.14 4.63
CA ILE A 10 -11.67 2.22 4.25
C ILE A 10 -11.12 0.81 4.38
N TYR A 11 -11.87 -0.06 5.04
CA TYR A 11 -11.59 -1.50 5.05
C TYR A 11 -12.88 -2.27 4.75
N SER A 12 -12.79 -3.30 3.90
CA SER A 12 -13.91 -4.21 3.61
C SER A 12 -13.61 -5.57 4.24
N SER A 13 -14.42 -5.99 5.21
CA SER A 13 -14.30 -7.31 5.81
C SER A 13 -14.83 -8.40 4.87
N LYS A 14 -14.46 -9.64 5.17
CA LYS A 14 -15.01 -10.85 4.49
C LYS A 14 -16.50 -11.04 4.73
N THR A 15 -17.05 -10.41 5.76
CA THR A 15 -18.47 -10.44 6.14
C THR A 15 -19.28 -9.31 5.51
N ASN A 16 -18.75 -8.64 4.49
CA ASN A 16 -19.37 -7.51 3.77
C ASN A 16 -19.66 -6.28 4.64
N PHE A 17 -18.94 -6.12 5.75
CA PHE A 17 -18.93 -4.85 6.48
C PHE A 17 -17.83 -3.95 5.95
N ILE A 18 -18.16 -2.68 5.74
CA ILE A 18 -17.22 -1.63 5.40
C ILE A 18 -16.98 -0.80 6.65
N TYR A 19 -15.73 -0.77 7.11
CA TYR A 19 -15.28 0.09 8.19
C TYR A 19 -14.72 1.37 7.58
N PHE A 20 -15.32 2.50 7.92
CA PHE A 20 -15.01 3.79 7.35
C PHE A 20 -14.60 4.76 8.44
N PHE A 21 -13.28 4.99 8.55
CA PHE A 21 -12.71 5.93 9.51
C PHE A 21 -12.51 7.28 8.84
N TYR A 22 -13.09 8.33 9.42
CA TYR A 22 -13.01 9.68 8.88
C TYR A 22 -12.90 10.71 9.99
N LYS A 23 -12.22 11.80 9.67
CA LYS A 23 -12.20 13.00 10.50
C LYS A 23 -13.29 13.96 10.05
N LYS A 24 -14.14 14.40 10.98
CA LYS A 24 -15.11 15.47 10.77
C LYS A 24 -14.83 16.58 11.77
N ASP A 25 -14.59 17.79 11.28
CA ASP A 25 -14.10 18.92 12.05
C ASP A 25 -12.76 18.61 12.75
N LYS A 26 -12.79 18.42 14.06
CA LYS A 26 -11.63 18.03 14.87
C LYS A 26 -11.77 16.64 15.50
N ASP A 27 -12.83 15.92 15.21
CA ASP A 27 -13.10 14.63 15.84
C ASP A 27 -12.91 13.48 14.84
N LEU A 28 -12.42 12.35 15.35
CA LEU A 28 -12.27 11.10 14.59
C LEU A 28 -13.50 10.22 14.81
N TYR A 29 -14.07 9.73 13.72
CA TYR A 29 -15.24 8.84 13.73
C TYR A 29 -14.94 7.53 12.99
N LEU A 30 -15.73 6.50 13.33
CA LEU A 30 -15.85 5.24 12.64
C LEU A 30 -17.31 5.01 12.29
N ASP A 31 -17.60 4.84 11.00
CA ASP A 31 -18.84 4.27 10.51
C ASP A 31 -18.63 2.80 10.15
N ILE A 32 -19.56 1.94 10.58
CA ILE A 32 -19.66 0.56 10.12
C ILE A 32 -20.85 0.50 9.16
N ILE A 33 -20.59 0.19 7.90
CA ILE A 33 -21.56 0.21 6.81
C ILE A 33 -21.80 -1.21 6.33
N ARG A 34 -23.06 -1.58 6.11
CA ARG A 34 -23.47 -2.84 5.49
C ARG A 34 -24.66 -2.59 4.58
N ASP A 35 -24.67 -3.18 3.39
CA ASP A 35 -25.76 -3.03 2.42
C ASP A 35 -26.10 -1.54 2.12
N ASN A 36 -25.05 -0.70 2.04
CA ASN A 36 -25.13 0.76 1.88
C ASN A 36 -25.86 1.51 3.01
N GLN A 37 -26.04 0.91 4.17
CA GLN A 37 -26.62 1.53 5.36
C GLN A 37 -25.59 1.60 6.49
N VAL A 38 -25.57 2.73 7.20
CA VAL A 38 -24.73 2.91 8.39
C VAL A 38 -25.36 2.13 9.54
N TYR A 39 -24.71 1.04 9.96
CA TYR A 39 -25.14 0.20 11.08
C TYR A 39 -24.69 0.78 12.43
N MET A 40 -23.51 1.40 12.46
CA MET A 40 -22.94 2.03 13.65
C MET A 40 -22.19 3.29 13.26
N ASN A 41 -22.33 4.35 14.06
CA ASN A 41 -21.49 5.53 14.04
C ASN A 41 -20.87 5.69 15.44
N LYS A 42 -19.55 5.77 15.52
CA LYS A 42 -18.82 5.91 16.79
C LYS A 42 -17.81 7.04 16.70
N LYS A 43 -17.84 7.96 17.67
CA LYS A 43 -16.77 8.96 17.86
C LYS A 43 -15.64 8.32 18.64
N LEU A 44 -14.45 8.22 18.04
CA LEU A 44 -13.29 7.55 18.62
C LEU A 44 -12.42 8.51 19.44
N ALA A 45 -12.16 9.71 18.92
CA ALA A 45 -11.29 10.69 19.56
C ALA A 45 -11.69 12.13 19.22
N LYS A 46 -11.23 13.09 20.03
CA LYS A 46 -11.53 14.52 19.88
C LYS A 46 -10.25 15.33 19.69
N ASN A 47 -10.38 16.52 19.10
CA ASN A 47 -9.28 17.47 18.93
C ASN A 47 -8.08 16.88 18.15
N ILE A 48 -8.33 16.04 17.16
CA ILE A 48 -7.32 15.40 16.34
C ILE A 48 -6.76 16.40 15.31
N VAL A 49 -5.44 16.42 15.16
CA VAL A 49 -4.71 17.13 14.10
C VAL A 49 -4.56 16.22 12.89
N ASP A 50 -3.98 15.03 13.09
CA ASP A 50 -3.80 14.00 12.06
C ASP A 50 -3.99 12.60 12.69
N TYR A 51 -4.26 11.60 11.86
CA TYR A 51 -4.48 10.23 12.32
C TYR A 51 -4.08 9.22 11.25
N ALA A 52 -3.76 8.00 11.66
CA ALA A 52 -3.59 6.88 10.75
C ALA A 52 -4.20 5.60 11.30
N ILE A 53 -4.75 4.80 10.38
CA ILE A 53 -5.32 3.49 10.69
C ILE A 53 -4.48 2.44 9.96
N GLY A 54 -4.14 1.37 10.67
CA GLY A 54 -3.58 0.15 10.12
C GLY A 54 -4.46 -1.03 10.51
N ILE A 55 -4.25 -2.16 9.86
CA ILE A 55 -4.92 -3.42 10.19
C ILE A 55 -3.88 -4.53 10.23
N ASP A 56 -3.96 -5.40 11.23
CA ASP A 56 -3.07 -6.56 11.33
C ASP A 56 -3.67 -7.80 10.66
N SER A 57 -2.96 -8.93 10.75
CA SER A 57 -3.39 -10.21 10.19
C SER A 57 -4.59 -10.84 10.93
N LYS A 58 -4.94 -10.33 12.12
CA LYS A 58 -6.08 -10.75 12.93
C LYS A 58 -7.32 -9.88 12.68
N GLU A 59 -7.25 -8.96 11.70
CA GLU A 59 -8.27 -7.96 11.40
C GLU A 59 -8.51 -6.96 12.55
N SER A 60 -7.55 -6.81 13.47
CA SER A 60 -7.58 -5.80 14.52
C SER A 60 -7.11 -4.44 13.98
N PHE A 61 -7.86 -3.38 14.27
CA PHE A 61 -7.50 -2.04 13.81
C PHE A 61 -6.50 -1.40 14.77
N HIS A 62 -5.41 -0.90 14.22
CA HIS A 62 -4.42 -0.11 14.94
C HIS A 62 -4.63 1.35 14.63
N ILE A 63 -4.85 2.16 15.65
CA ILE A 63 -5.22 3.57 15.50
C ILE A 63 -4.15 4.41 16.17
N VAL A 64 -3.54 5.31 15.41
CA VAL A 64 -2.65 6.33 15.93
C VAL A 64 -3.24 7.71 15.65
N VAL A 65 -3.19 8.58 16.65
CA VAL A 65 -3.68 9.95 16.55
C VAL A 65 -2.64 10.92 17.08
N ILE A 66 -2.62 12.13 16.53
CA ILE A 66 -1.95 13.26 17.16
C ILE A 66 -2.96 14.36 17.49
N SER A 67 -3.05 14.73 18.76
CA SER A 67 -4.01 15.71 19.27
C SER A 67 -3.56 17.15 18.96
N SER A 68 -4.47 18.12 19.11
CA SER A 68 -4.17 19.55 19.02
C SER A 68 -3.40 20.08 20.23
N LEU A 69 -3.14 19.23 21.23
CA LEU A 69 -2.22 19.48 22.32
C LEU A 69 -0.84 18.85 22.05
N GLY A 70 -0.69 18.14 20.94
CA GLY A 70 0.55 17.50 20.50
C GLY A 70 0.79 16.13 21.11
N ASP A 71 -0.20 15.55 21.77
CA ASP A 71 -0.14 14.17 22.27
C ASP A 71 -0.20 13.21 21.10
N LEU A 72 0.85 12.41 20.92
CA LEU A 72 0.84 11.27 20.01
C LEU A 72 0.40 10.05 20.81
N GLU A 73 -0.73 9.47 20.44
CA GLU A 73 -1.37 8.38 21.17
C GLU A 73 -1.68 7.21 20.24
N TYR A 74 -1.74 6.01 20.81
CA TYR A 74 -1.98 4.78 20.08
C TYR A 74 -2.97 3.87 20.81
N THR A 75 -3.81 3.18 20.04
CA THR A 75 -4.70 2.15 20.55
C THR A 75 -4.92 1.03 19.54
N THR A 76 -5.42 -0.10 20.02
CA THR A 76 -6.01 -1.18 19.22
C THR A 76 -7.52 -1.11 19.40
N TYR A 77 -8.26 -1.14 18.30
CA TYR A 77 -9.71 -1.26 18.30
C TYR A 77 -10.09 -2.68 17.93
N GLU A 78 -10.64 -3.41 18.89
CA GLU A 78 -11.06 -4.80 18.74
C GLU A 78 -12.40 -4.97 19.46
N ASN A 79 -13.39 -5.59 18.80
CA ASN A 79 -14.72 -5.87 19.37
C ASN A 79 -15.46 -4.66 19.97
N GLY A 80 -15.13 -3.44 19.54
CA GLY A 80 -15.74 -2.21 20.05
C GLY A 80 -14.97 -1.54 21.18
N ASP A 81 -13.98 -2.22 21.77
CA ASP A 81 -13.16 -1.70 22.86
C ASP A 81 -11.91 -1.02 22.32
N TYR A 82 -11.54 0.09 22.97
CA TYR A 82 -10.29 0.81 22.71
C TYR A 82 -9.95 1.70 23.90
N GLU A 83 -8.65 1.88 24.13
CA GLU A 83 -8.10 2.80 25.11
C GLU A 83 -6.82 3.43 24.55
N PHE A 84 -6.81 4.74 24.36
CA PHE A 84 -5.63 5.45 23.86
C PHE A 84 -4.54 5.50 24.92
N LYS A 85 -3.35 5.04 24.54
CA LYS A 85 -2.14 5.05 25.36
C LYS A 85 -1.19 6.11 24.82
N PRO A 86 -0.64 6.99 25.68
CA PRO A 86 0.30 8.02 25.26
C PRO A 86 1.62 7.39 24.79
N ILE A 87 2.15 7.87 23.66
CA ILE A 87 3.48 7.51 23.15
C ILE A 87 4.47 8.60 23.56
N THR A 88 4.16 9.85 23.19
CA THR A 88 4.99 11.02 23.47
C THR A 88 4.13 12.29 23.34
N ASN A 89 4.64 13.41 23.85
CA ASN A 89 4.02 14.72 23.68
C ASN A 89 4.98 15.65 22.94
N TYR A 90 4.45 16.33 21.93
CA TYR A 90 5.13 17.38 21.19
C TYR A 90 4.56 18.74 21.56
N ASP A 91 5.40 19.77 21.59
CA ASP A 91 4.90 21.13 21.73
C ASP A 91 4.14 21.57 20.47
N TYR A 92 2.81 21.47 20.50
CA TYR A 92 1.95 21.84 19.38
C TYR A 92 1.99 23.34 19.06
N LYS A 93 2.36 24.20 20.01
CA LYS A 93 2.45 25.66 19.75
C LYS A 93 3.61 25.97 18.83
N SER A 94 4.68 25.17 18.93
CA SER A 94 5.90 25.34 18.18
C SER A 94 5.99 24.45 16.94
N ASN A 95 5.12 23.45 16.79
CA ASN A 95 5.22 22.44 15.73
C ASN A 95 3.93 22.25 14.95
N ASN A 96 4.06 22.02 13.64
CA ASN A 96 3.01 21.47 12.79
C ASN A 96 3.30 19.98 12.54
N PHE A 97 2.24 19.20 12.42
CA PHE A 97 2.27 17.76 12.21
C PHE A 97 1.57 17.40 10.91
N ARG A 98 2.16 16.51 10.12
CA ARG A 98 1.53 16.00 8.88
C ARG A 98 1.96 14.59 8.53
N ASN A 99 1.08 13.95 7.78
CA ASN A 99 1.31 12.70 7.08
C ASN A 99 1.68 11.58 8.05
N LEU A 100 0.87 11.47 9.11
CA LEU A 100 0.95 10.37 10.05
C LEU A 100 0.66 9.05 9.31
N LYS A 101 1.50 8.03 9.53
CA LYS A 101 1.38 6.70 8.92
C LYS A 101 1.70 5.63 9.96
N ILE A 102 1.05 4.48 9.85
CA ILE A 102 1.25 3.32 10.73
C ILE A 102 1.47 2.06 9.90
N PHE A 103 2.41 1.22 10.33
CA PHE A 103 2.71 -0.09 9.79
C PHE A 103 2.78 -1.10 10.93
N ILE A 104 2.27 -2.30 10.69
CA ILE A 104 2.30 -3.42 11.62
C ILE A 104 3.17 -4.50 10.99
N ILE A 105 4.32 -4.76 11.58
CA ILE A 105 5.34 -5.67 11.04
C ILE A 105 5.70 -6.67 12.13
N ASN A 106 5.35 -7.95 11.94
CA ASN A 106 5.65 -9.00 12.92
C ASN A 106 5.21 -8.62 14.35
N GLU A 107 3.96 -8.14 14.49
CA GLU A 107 3.37 -7.63 15.74
C GLU A 107 4.07 -6.38 16.35
N GLN A 108 5.06 -5.81 15.66
CA GLN A 108 5.67 -4.53 16.03
C GLN A 108 4.96 -3.38 15.33
N ILE A 109 4.79 -2.28 16.06
CA ILE A 109 4.13 -1.07 15.56
C ILE A 109 5.19 -0.08 15.11
N HIS A 110 5.06 0.43 13.90
CA HIS A 110 5.93 1.45 13.33
C HIS A 110 5.09 2.65 12.89
N ILE A 111 5.38 3.82 13.44
CA ILE A 111 4.67 5.06 13.15
C ILE A 111 5.64 6.05 12.51
N LEU A 112 5.26 6.63 11.37
CA LEU A 112 5.99 7.72 10.73
C LEU A 112 5.21 9.02 10.85
N LEU A 113 5.92 10.11 11.16
CA LEU A 113 5.33 11.42 11.32
C LEU A 113 6.27 12.51 10.78
N GLY A 114 5.74 13.42 9.96
CA GLY A 114 6.42 14.65 9.56
C GLY A 114 6.13 15.76 10.56
N ILE A 115 7.19 16.38 11.09
CA ILE A 115 7.10 17.48 12.06
C ILE A 115 7.89 18.67 11.53
N CYS A 116 7.32 19.87 11.49
CA CYS A 116 8.07 21.09 11.20
C CYS A 116 7.82 22.16 12.26
N ASN A 117 8.80 23.03 12.49
CA ASN A 117 8.62 24.16 13.39
C ASN A 117 7.73 25.22 12.72
N VAL A 118 6.84 25.86 13.48
CA VAL A 118 5.95 26.92 12.95
C VAL A 118 6.73 28.10 12.37
N LEU A 119 7.89 28.45 12.94
CA LEU A 119 8.79 29.50 12.46
C LEU A 119 9.58 29.08 11.20
N ASN A 120 9.77 27.77 10.99
CA ASN A 120 10.46 27.23 9.82
C ASN A 120 9.59 26.14 9.17
N SER A 121 8.46 26.56 8.60
CA SER A 121 7.43 25.65 8.08
C SER A 121 7.84 24.87 6.81
N GLU A 122 9.03 25.14 6.27
CA GLU A 122 9.59 24.46 5.10
C GLU A 122 10.55 23.31 5.48
N LEU A 123 11.09 23.33 6.71
CA LEU A 123 11.99 22.30 7.22
C LEU A 123 11.20 21.26 8.03
N TRP A 124 10.91 20.13 7.39
CA TRP A 124 10.26 19.00 8.01
C TRP A 124 11.30 17.98 8.50
N THR A 125 11.13 17.46 9.70
CA THR A 125 11.86 16.30 10.22
C THR A 125 10.94 15.08 10.16
N LEU A 126 11.39 14.03 9.50
CA LEU A 126 10.73 12.72 9.52
C LEU A 126 11.12 11.97 10.79
N LYS A 127 10.13 11.65 11.63
CA LYS A 127 10.27 10.83 12.83
C LYS A 127 9.72 9.43 12.59
N HIS A 128 10.41 8.44 13.16
CA HIS A 128 9.97 7.05 13.23
C HIS A 128 9.83 6.67 14.70
N HIS A 129 8.63 6.30 15.12
CA HIS A 129 8.36 5.69 16.41
C HIS A 129 8.15 4.19 16.23
N SER A 130 8.79 3.38 17.04
CA SER A 130 8.59 1.93 17.02
C SER A 130 8.27 1.38 18.41
N TYR A 131 7.34 0.43 18.47
CA TYR A 131 7.03 -0.30 19.69
C TYR A 131 7.71 -1.66 19.65
N LYS A 132 8.67 -1.89 20.54
CA LYS A 132 9.47 -3.12 20.62
C LYS A 132 9.75 -3.44 22.08
N ASN A 133 9.70 -4.71 22.45
CA ASN A 133 10.00 -5.17 23.83
C ASN A 133 9.23 -4.38 24.90
N HIS A 134 7.94 -4.13 24.65
CA HIS A 134 7.04 -3.36 25.52
C HIS A 134 7.46 -1.89 25.77
N LYS A 135 8.29 -1.31 24.90
CA LYS A 135 8.73 0.09 25.01
C LYS A 135 8.64 0.80 23.66
N TRP A 136 8.36 2.10 23.73
CA TRP A 136 8.40 2.99 22.57
C TRP A 136 9.80 3.56 22.38
N TYR A 137 10.27 3.54 21.13
CA TYR A 137 11.52 4.14 20.69
C TYR A 137 11.22 5.23 19.66
N THR A 138 12.01 6.30 19.65
CA THR A 138 11.86 7.39 18.69
C THR A 138 13.17 7.68 18.00
N LYS A 139 13.16 7.72 16.67
CA LYS A 139 14.34 8.00 15.84
C LYS A 139 14.03 9.12 14.83
N LYS A 140 14.99 10.03 14.64
CA LYS A 140 15.01 10.95 13.50
C LYS A 140 15.50 10.17 12.27
N VAL A 141 14.71 10.17 11.19
CA VAL A 141 15.06 9.52 9.93
C VAL A 141 15.89 10.48 9.06
N CYS A 142 15.32 11.64 8.73
CA CYS A 142 15.97 12.67 7.93
C CYS A 142 15.26 14.03 8.08
N ASP A 143 15.86 15.06 7.49
CA ASP A 143 15.21 16.35 7.27
C ASP A 143 14.83 16.50 5.78
N ILE A 144 13.72 17.20 5.53
CA ILE A 144 13.09 17.38 4.24
C ILE A 144 12.78 18.87 4.10
N VAL A 145 13.36 19.53 3.09
CA VAL A 145 13.11 20.94 2.80
C VAL A 145 12.11 21.03 1.65
N THR A 146 10.86 21.37 1.93
CA THR A 146 9.79 21.43 0.92
C THR A 146 8.83 22.56 1.20
N GLU A 147 8.01 22.91 0.19
CA GLU A 147 7.02 23.98 0.32
C GLU A 147 6.03 23.69 1.46
N LYS A 148 5.59 24.75 2.15
CA LYS A 148 4.72 24.70 3.34
C LYS A 148 3.48 23.84 3.21
N TYR A 149 2.91 23.67 2.01
CA TYR A 149 1.64 22.97 1.80
C TYR A 149 1.78 21.56 1.23
N ASN A 150 3.00 21.10 0.93
CA ASN A 150 3.21 19.77 0.41
C ASN A 150 3.11 18.71 1.51
N ASN A 151 2.73 17.49 1.11
CA ASN A 151 2.97 16.31 1.91
C ASN A 151 4.48 16.07 1.97
N PRO A 152 5.10 15.96 3.16
CA PRO A 152 6.55 15.91 3.28
C PRO A 152 7.14 14.64 2.67
N PHE A 153 6.41 13.53 2.68
CA PHE A 153 6.86 12.26 2.12
C PHE A 153 5.67 11.42 1.64
N ASN A 154 5.95 10.38 0.87
CA ASN A 154 5.05 9.24 0.69
C ASN A 154 5.79 7.97 1.10
N VAL A 155 5.03 6.94 1.44
CA VAL A 155 5.58 5.71 1.98
C VAL A 155 4.74 4.52 1.55
N ASP A 156 5.41 3.39 1.33
CA ASP A 156 4.75 2.10 1.16
C ASP A 156 5.63 0.97 1.73
N MET A 157 5.04 -0.19 1.96
CA MET A 157 5.69 -1.37 2.50
C MET A 157 5.83 -2.46 1.44
N ASP A 158 7.02 -3.05 1.28
CA ASP A 158 7.19 -4.17 0.35
C ASP A 158 6.75 -5.52 0.93
N TYR A 159 6.82 -6.58 0.12
CA TYR A 159 6.48 -7.94 0.53
C TYR A 159 7.39 -8.50 1.64
N HIS A 160 8.58 -7.93 1.82
CA HIS A 160 9.54 -8.31 2.87
C HIS A 160 9.42 -7.41 4.11
N ASN A 161 8.32 -6.66 4.23
CA ASN A 161 8.03 -5.73 5.31
C ASN A 161 9.03 -4.58 5.46
N ASN A 162 9.83 -4.26 4.43
CA ASN A 162 10.61 -3.05 4.45
C ASN A 162 9.70 -1.84 4.21
N ILE A 163 9.98 -0.74 4.91
CA ILE A 163 9.23 0.52 4.75
C ILE A 163 10.04 1.42 3.82
N HIS A 164 9.46 1.81 2.70
CA HIS A 164 10.11 2.63 1.67
C HIS A 164 9.54 4.03 1.70
N VAL A 165 10.40 5.03 1.93
CA VAL A 165 10.01 6.44 1.98
C VAL A 165 10.58 7.15 0.77
N VAL A 166 9.74 7.90 0.08
CA VAL A 166 10.12 8.81 -1.00
C VAL A 166 9.69 10.22 -0.66
N PHE A 167 10.51 11.20 -1.02
CA PHE A 167 10.19 12.60 -0.76
C PHE A 167 10.85 13.55 -1.75
N LYS A 168 10.25 14.73 -1.90
CA LYS A 168 10.80 15.86 -2.65
C LYS A 168 11.52 16.78 -1.67
N SER A 169 12.78 17.12 -1.93
CA SER A 169 13.54 18.05 -1.08
C SER A 169 14.32 19.08 -1.91
N LEU A 170 14.40 20.31 -1.42
CA LEU A 170 15.13 21.43 -2.01
C LEU A 170 16.62 21.33 -1.67
N TYR A 171 17.45 21.26 -2.69
CA TYR A 171 18.90 21.33 -2.55
C TYR A 171 19.48 22.25 -3.62
N ASN A 172 20.28 23.23 -3.19
CA ASN A 172 20.90 24.22 -4.10
C ASN A 172 19.90 24.85 -5.08
N ARG A 173 18.75 25.33 -4.56
CA ARG A 173 17.63 25.94 -5.30
C ARG A 173 16.93 25.03 -6.32
N LYS A 174 17.15 23.72 -6.26
CA LYS A 174 16.50 22.75 -7.13
C LYS A 174 15.84 21.63 -6.31
N TYR A 175 14.62 21.27 -6.66
CA TYR A 175 13.96 20.11 -6.07
C TYR A 175 14.48 18.82 -6.68
N PHE A 176 14.74 17.84 -5.81
CA PHE A 176 15.10 16.47 -6.20
C PHE A 176 14.22 15.46 -5.47
N ILE A 177 14.13 14.26 -6.04
CA ILE A 177 13.50 13.09 -5.40
C ILE A 177 14.57 12.31 -4.64
N TYR A 178 14.29 12.08 -3.37
CA TYR A 178 15.09 11.27 -2.46
C TYR A 178 14.33 10.03 -2.03
N TYR A 179 15.09 9.00 -1.64
CA TYR A 179 14.58 7.74 -1.13
C TYR A 179 15.41 7.22 0.02
N CYS A 180 14.75 6.66 1.01
CA CYS A 180 15.36 5.84 2.05
C CYS A 180 14.45 4.66 2.39
N LYS A 181 15.03 3.65 3.01
CA LYS A 181 14.33 2.42 3.39
C LYS A 181 14.62 2.08 4.85
N PHE A 182 13.62 1.63 5.57
CA PHE A 182 13.78 0.92 6.83
C PHE A 182 13.76 -0.58 6.59
N ASN A 183 14.77 -1.28 7.11
CA ASN A 183 14.78 -2.74 7.14
C ASN A 183 14.48 -3.20 8.57
N PRO A 184 13.31 -3.84 8.83
CA PRO A 184 12.94 -4.29 10.16
C PRO A 184 13.87 -5.40 10.69
N GLY A 185 14.45 -6.23 9.80
CA GLY A 185 15.38 -7.29 10.18
C GLY A 185 16.68 -6.77 10.79
N TYR A 186 17.11 -5.56 10.42
CA TYR A 186 18.29 -4.91 10.99
C TYR A 186 17.97 -3.74 11.91
N ASP A 187 16.70 -3.33 12.02
CA ASP A 187 16.26 -2.15 12.77
C ASP A 187 16.99 -0.86 12.33
N LEU A 188 17.26 -0.76 11.02
CA LEU A 188 18.08 0.30 10.43
C LEU A 188 17.41 0.99 9.26
N TRP A 189 17.61 2.30 9.22
CA TRP A 189 17.30 3.14 8.07
C TRP A 189 18.54 3.27 7.18
N THR A 190 18.36 3.18 5.87
CA THR A 190 19.39 3.64 4.93
C THR A 190 19.47 5.16 4.95
N HIS A 191 20.63 5.71 4.61
CA HIS A 191 20.75 7.14 4.35
C HIS A 191 19.87 7.52 3.15
N PRO A 192 19.23 8.71 3.16
CA PRO A 192 18.52 9.21 2.00
C PRO A 192 19.44 9.38 0.79
N THR A 193 19.08 8.75 -0.33
CA THR A 193 19.81 8.84 -1.59
C THR A 193 18.95 9.53 -2.65
N ARG A 194 19.59 10.30 -3.51
CA ARG A 194 18.93 10.93 -4.65
C ARG A 194 18.69 9.89 -5.75
N ILE A 195 17.45 9.74 -6.19
CA ILE A 195 17.04 8.72 -7.18
C ILE A 195 17.26 9.19 -8.62
N LEU A 196 16.84 10.43 -8.91
CA LEU A 196 16.86 11.00 -10.26
C LEU A 196 17.55 12.36 -10.25
N ASN A 197 18.36 12.63 -11.28
CA ASN A 197 18.93 13.95 -11.53
C ASN A 197 17.96 14.81 -12.38
N THR A 198 16.67 14.78 -12.03
CA THR A 198 15.61 15.53 -12.70
C THR A 198 15.28 16.78 -11.91
N PHE A 199 15.14 17.91 -12.59
CA PHE A 199 14.73 19.19 -12.01
C PHE A 199 13.25 19.46 -12.27
N ASN A 200 12.71 20.54 -11.71
CA ASN A 200 11.32 21.00 -11.90
C ASN A 200 10.27 19.99 -11.43
N ILE A 201 10.57 19.24 -10.37
CA ILE A 201 9.61 18.34 -9.74
C ILE A 201 8.55 19.19 -9.03
N HIS A 202 7.30 19.02 -9.43
CA HIS A 202 6.18 19.79 -8.92
C HIS A 202 5.55 19.11 -7.70
N SER A 203 5.18 17.83 -7.81
CA SER A 203 4.52 17.10 -6.71
C SER A 203 5.50 16.29 -5.87
N THR A 204 5.13 15.99 -4.63
CA THR A 204 5.78 14.91 -3.86
C THR A 204 5.55 13.59 -4.62
N PRO A 205 6.60 12.77 -4.85
CA PRO A 205 6.45 11.50 -5.56
C PRO A 205 5.63 10.52 -4.72
N PHE A 206 4.78 9.71 -5.37
CA PHE A 206 4.15 8.55 -4.74
C PHE A 206 4.96 7.29 -5.02
N ILE A 207 5.01 6.38 -4.07
CA ILE A 207 5.64 5.06 -4.20
C ILE A 207 4.60 3.96 -3.97
N LEU A 208 4.72 2.88 -4.74
CA LEU A 208 3.98 1.64 -4.54
C LEU A 208 4.93 0.45 -4.70
N CYS A 209 5.00 -0.42 -3.72
CA CYS A 209 5.73 -1.68 -3.77
C CYS A 209 4.76 -2.81 -4.17
N ASP A 210 5.03 -3.47 -5.29
CA ASP A 210 4.20 -4.57 -5.77
C ASP A 210 4.51 -5.91 -5.05
N ASN A 211 3.77 -6.96 -5.37
CA ASN A 211 3.98 -8.31 -4.83
C ASN A 211 5.16 -9.05 -5.48
N LEU A 212 5.78 -8.49 -6.52
CA LEU A 212 7.00 -8.99 -7.15
C LEU A 212 8.25 -8.28 -6.60
N ASN A 213 8.09 -7.51 -5.51
CA ASN A 213 9.14 -6.74 -4.87
C ASN A 213 9.78 -5.66 -5.78
N LYS A 214 8.99 -5.15 -6.74
CA LYS A 214 9.32 -3.97 -7.55
C LYS A 214 8.74 -2.73 -6.87
N GLY A 215 9.51 -1.65 -6.87
CA GLY A 215 9.03 -0.34 -6.45
C GLY A 215 8.61 0.47 -7.67
N HIS A 216 7.43 1.03 -7.65
CA HIS A 216 6.89 1.91 -8.68
C HIS A 216 6.78 3.32 -8.14
N MET A 217 7.06 4.32 -8.96
CA MET A 217 7.01 5.71 -8.55
C MET A 217 6.34 6.57 -9.61
N VAL A 218 5.50 7.51 -9.16
CA VAL A 218 4.83 8.49 -10.02
C VAL A 218 4.93 9.90 -9.43
N TRP A 219 5.11 10.91 -10.29
CA TRP A 219 5.12 12.32 -9.89
C TRP A 219 4.75 13.24 -11.06
N SER A 220 4.38 14.49 -10.76
CA SER A 220 4.23 15.56 -11.73
C SER A 220 5.51 16.37 -11.85
N LYS A 221 5.87 16.74 -13.08
CA LYS A 221 7.01 17.61 -13.41
C LYS A 221 6.53 18.76 -14.29
N LEU A 222 7.05 19.96 -14.05
CA LEU A 222 6.80 21.14 -14.89
C LEU A 222 7.74 21.16 -16.09
N GLU A 223 7.18 21.10 -17.30
CA GLU A 223 7.88 21.18 -18.58
C GLU A 223 7.08 22.04 -19.56
N ASN A 224 7.72 23.01 -20.22
CA ASN A 224 7.08 23.89 -21.20
C ASN A 224 5.78 24.54 -20.68
N ASN A 225 5.78 25.00 -19.42
CA ASN A 225 4.64 25.57 -18.70
C ASN A 225 3.45 24.62 -18.48
N ASN A 226 3.60 23.33 -18.77
CA ASN A 226 2.60 22.30 -18.52
C ASN A 226 3.11 21.29 -17.48
N LEU A 227 2.20 20.79 -16.64
CA LEU A 227 2.54 19.68 -15.75
C LEU A 227 2.33 18.36 -16.49
N SER A 228 3.34 17.51 -16.47
CA SER A 228 3.33 16.18 -17.08
C SER A 228 3.55 15.10 -16.03
N ILE A 229 2.91 13.93 -16.21
CA ILE A 229 3.06 12.79 -15.30
C ILE A 229 4.22 11.92 -15.75
N TYR A 230 5.11 11.63 -14.81
CA TYR A 230 6.25 10.75 -14.99
C TYR A 230 6.14 9.52 -14.14
N TYR A 231 6.67 8.42 -14.66
CA TYR A 231 6.75 7.14 -14.01
C TYR A 231 8.19 6.61 -14.05
N THR A 232 8.61 5.95 -12.97
CA THR A 232 9.80 5.10 -12.94
C THR A 232 9.54 3.88 -12.06
N TYR A 233 10.37 2.84 -12.20
CA TYR A 233 10.32 1.68 -11.32
C TYR A 233 11.71 1.16 -11.00
N ASN A 234 11.80 0.33 -9.97
CA ASN A 234 13.00 -0.40 -9.57
C ASN A 234 12.65 -1.88 -9.49
N GLU A 235 13.26 -2.69 -10.36
CA GLU A 235 12.98 -4.13 -10.46
C GLU A 235 13.40 -4.93 -9.21
N LYS A 236 14.38 -4.43 -8.46
CA LYS A 236 14.98 -5.14 -7.34
C LYS A 236 15.14 -4.19 -6.17
N LEU A 237 14.02 -3.74 -5.61
CA LEU A 237 13.97 -2.67 -4.61
C LEU A 237 14.84 -2.93 -3.36
N ASN A 238 15.12 -4.19 -3.06
CA ASN A 238 15.96 -4.63 -1.93
C ASN A 238 17.37 -5.08 -2.29
N SER A 239 17.74 -5.07 -3.58
CA SER A 239 19.07 -5.46 -4.01
C SER A 239 20.03 -4.28 -3.94
N SER A 240 21.28 -4.53 -3.57
CA SER A 240 22.38 -3.57 -3.73
C SER A 240 22.59 -3.14 -5.19
N LYS A 241 22.10 -3.93 -6.16
CA LYS A 241 22.12 -3.63 -7.59
C LYS A 241 20.83 -2.99 -8.10
N GLY A 242 19.83 -2.77 -7.23
CA GLY A 242 18.54 -2.20 -7.62
C GLY A 242 18.68 -0.72 -7.98
N SER A 243 18.66 -0.39 -9.27
CA SER A 243 18.57 0.97 -9.75
C SER A 243 17.16 1.30 -10.22
N TRP A 244 16.80 2.56 -10.09
CA TRP A 244 15.58 3.08 -10.69
C TRP A 244 15.79 3.25 -12.20
N THR A 245 14.79 2.89 -12.99
CA THR A 245 14.83 3.08 -14.44
C THR A 245 14.84 4.56 -14.81
N LYS A 246 15.14 4.86 -16.08
CA LYS A 246 14.93 6.21 -16.62
C LYS A 246 13.44 6.59 -16.46
N ALA A 247 13.20 7.82 -16.04
CA ALA A 247 11.84 8.36 -15.93
C ALA A 247 11.18 8.43 -17.32
N GLN A 248 9.98 7.87 -17.43
CA GLN A 248 9.14 7.88 -18.63
C GLN A 248 7.96 8.82 -18.43
N LYS A 249 7.69 9.71 -19.40
CA LYS A 249 6.45 10.48 -19.43
C LYS A 249 5.29 9.57 -19.85
N ILE A 250 4.20 9.60 -19.11
CA ILE A 250 3.02 8.75 -19.36
C ILE A 250 1.73 9.54 -19.65
N SER A 251 1.70 10.84 -19.36
CA SER A 251 0.59 11.73 -19.70
C SER A 251 0.64 12.17 -21.16
N ARG A 252 -0.47 12.74 -21.65
CA ARG A 252 -0.55 13.36 -22.98
C ARG A 252 0.35 14.60 -23.08
N GLU A 253 0.68 14.96 -24.31
CA GLU A 253 1.36 16.21 -24.61
C GLU A 253 0.40 17.39 -24.49
N ASN A 254 0.92 18.55 -24.08
CA ASN A 254 0.16 19.82 -24.00
C ASN A 254 -1.09 19.80 -23.10
N THR A 255 -1.17 18.89 -22.13
CA THR A 255 -2.19 18.90 -21.08
C THR A 255 -1.57 19.27 -19.73
N ASN A 256 -2.39 19.82 -18.83
CA ASN A 256 -1.95 20.13 -17.47
C ASN A 256 -2.35 19.00 -16.51
N ASN A 257 -1.36 18.25 -16.04
CA ASN A 257 -1.57 17.01 -15.30
C ASN A 257 -1.09 17.10 -13.85
N THR A 258 -2.02 16.99 -12.91
CA THR A 258 -1.76 17.15 -11.47
C THR A 258 -2.21 15.94 -10.66
N ASN A 259 -1.78 15.88 -9.40
CA ASN A 259 -2.25 14.91 -8.41
C ASN A 259 -2.19 13.45 -8.87
N PRO A 260 -1.04 12.96 -9.38
CA PRO A 260 -0.94 11.56 -9.76
C PRO A 260 -1.08 10.67 -8.52
N ILE A 261 -1.83 9.58 -8.67
CA ILE A 261 -1.98 8.51 -7.70
C ILE A 261 -1.64 7.19 -8.39
N ILE A 262 -1.16 6.23 -7.61
CA ILE A 262 -0.76 4.92 -8.11
C ILE A 262 -1.40 3.83 -7.27
N MET A 263 -1.93 2.82 -7.94
CA MET A 263 -2.54 1.66 -7.29
C MET A 263 -2.22 0.39 -8.06
N LYS A 264 -2.29 -0.74 -7.37
CA LYS A 264 -2.14 -2.07 -7.96
C LYS A 264 -3.47 -2.80 -7.90
N MET A 265 -3.85 -3.39 -9.03
CA MET A 265 -5.03 -4.23 -9.18
C MET A 265 -4.59 -5.51 -9.89
N SER A 266 -4.52 -6.61 -9.14
CA SER A 266 -4.02 -7.90 -9.65
C SER A 266 -2.62 -7.75 -10.28
N ASN A 267 -2.50 -7.90 -11.61
CA ASN A 267 -1.24 -7.80 -12.37
C ASN A 267 -1.03 -6.44 -13.04
N PHE A 268 -1.87 -5.45 -12.74
CA PHE A 268 -1.81 -4.13 -13.33
C PHE A 268 -1.42 -3.07 -12.30
N ILE A 269 -0.54 -2.16 -12.72
CA ILE A 269 -0.38 -0.86 -12.09
C ILE A 269 -1.30 0.10 -12.81
N LYS A 270 -2.20 0.75 -12.07
CA LYS A 270 -3.03 1.83 -12.59
C LYS A 270 -2.54 3.15 -12.01
N VAL A 271 -2.25 4.09 -12.89
CA VAL A 271 -1.90 5.46 -12.53
C VAL A 271 -3.07 6.34 -12.92
N ILE A 272 -3.57 7.13 -11.98
CA ILE A 272 -4.68 8.06 -12.19
C ILE A 272 -4.18 9.47 -11.88
N TRP A 273 -4.58 10.47 -12.64
CA TRP A 273 -4.23 11.86 -12.39
C TRP A 273 -5.37 12.78 -12.82
N ASN A 274 -5.31 14.03 -12.38
CA ASN A 274 -6.21 15.07 -12.85
C ASN A 274 -5.62 15.73 -14.10
N GLU A 275 -6.30 15.59 -15.24
CA GLU A 275 -6.01 16.26 -16.50
C GLU A 275 -7.09 17.32 -16.76
N ASN A 276 -6.70 18.60 -16.70
CA ASN A 276 -7.61 19.73 -16.98
C ASN A 276 -8.96 19.67 -16.21
N GLY A 277 -8.96 19.16 -14.97
CA GLY A 277 -10.16 19.05 -14.13
C GLY A 277 -10.82 17.67 -14.12
N GLN A 278 -10.49 16.79 -15.06
CA GLN A 278 -11.04 15.43 -15.17
C GLN A 278 -10.02 14.39 -14.71
N PHE A 279 -10.48 13.28 -14.12
CA PHE A 279 -9.58 12.19 -13.77
C PHE A 279 -9.40 11.23 -14.93
N ILE A 280 -8.16 11.08 -15.38
CA ILE A 280 -7.74 10.15 -16.43
C ILE A 280 -6.84 9.09 -15.80
N SER A 281 -6.88 7.88 -16.34
CA SER A 281 -5.97 6.82 -15.94
C SER A 281 -5.26 6.14 -17.10
N LYS A 282 -4.12 5.52 -16.77
CA LYS A 282 -3.37 4.64 -17.66
C LYS A 282 -2.87 3.45 -16.88
N SER A 283 -2.95 2.28 -17.49
CA SER A 283 -2.64 1.00 -16.86
C SER A 283 -1.39 0.38 -17.48
N LYS A 284 -0.56 -0.27 -16.67
CA LYS A 284 0.61 -1.04 -17.07
C LYS A 284 0.45 -2.48 -16.61
N ASN A 285 0.59 -3.43 -17.53
CA ASN A 285 0.70 -4.84 -17.20
C ASN A 285 2.11 -5.12 -16.65
N ILE A 286 2.22 -5.55 -15.39
CA ILE A 286 3.50 -5.74 -14.70
C ILE A 286 4.26 -6.95 -15.26
N LEU A 287 3.54 -7.97 -15.76
CA LEU A 287 4.13 -9.20 -16.29
C LEU A 287 4.69 -8.99 -17.69
N ALA A 288 3.94 -8.29 -18.55
CA ALA A 288 4.38 -7.95 -19.90
C ALA A 288 5.33 -6.73 -19.94
N ASP A 289 5.40 -5.97 -18.85
CA ASP A 289 6.11 -4.69 -18.74
C ASP A 289 5.61 -3.59 -19.70
N LEU A 290 4.41 -3.75 -20.25
CA LEU A 290 3.81 -2.86 -21.25
C LEU A 290 2.72 -1.96 -20.66
N TRP A 291 2.73 -0.70 -21.07
CA TRP A 291 1.60 0.20 -20.87
C TRP A 291 0.49 -0.12 -21.86
N ASN A 292 -0.75 -0.01 -21.44
CA ASN A 292 -1.87 0.05 -22.35
C ASN A 292 -1.79 1.35 -23.16
N ASP A 293 -2.16 1.29 -24.43
CA ASP A 293 -2.12 2.47 -25.31
C ASP A 293 -3.27 3.44 -25.02
N GLU A 294 -4.38 2.93 -24.51
CA GLU A 294 -5.58 3.70 -24.23
C GLU A 294 -5.51 4.39 -22.85
N PHE A 295 -6.07 5.60 -22.83
CA PHE A 295 -6.33 6.35 -21.60
C PHE A 295 -7.81 6.15 -21.25
N GLU A 296 -8.08 5.85 -19.99
CA GLU A 296 -9.44 5.67 -19.50
C GLU A 296 -9.89 6.94 -18.78
N ASP A 297 -11.03 7.51 -19.17
CA ASP A 297 -11.73 8.54 -18.39
C ASP A 297 -12.41 7.88 -17.20
N MET A 298 -12.13 8.40 -16.01
CA MET A 298 -12.72 7.88 -14.78
C MET A 298 -14.15 8.39 -14.57
N GLY A 299 -14.55 9.45 -15.26
CA GLY A 299 -15.84 10.11 -15.09
C GLY A 299 -15.94 10.76 -13.71
N TYR A 300 -14.97 11.57 -13.29
CA TYR A 300 -15.11 12.33 -12.04
C TYR A 300 -14.62 13.75 -12.21
N GLU A 301 -15.39 14.68 -11.65
CA GLU A 301 -14.97 16.07 -11.45
C GLU A 301 -14.45 16.24 -10.01
N ASN A 302 -13.55 17.20 -9.79
CA ASN A 302 -12.79 17.34 -8.53
C ASN A 302 -13.63 17.60 -7.28
N ASP A 303 -14.81 18.23 -7.41
CA ASP A 303 -15.39 19.02 -6.32
C ASP A 303 -15.97 18.21 -5.14
N GLU A 304 -16.04 16.88 -5.27
CA GLU A 304 -16.65 16.00 -4.25
C GLU A 304 -15.71 14.92 -3.71
N LEU A 305 -14.48 14.84 -4.23
CA LEU A 305 -13.55 13.75 -3.94
C LEU A 305 -12.73 13.99 -2.67
N ILE A 306 -12.69 12.99 -1.79
CA ILE A 306 -11.99 13.06 -0.51
C ILE A 306 -10.79 12.10 -0.52
N PRO A 307 -9.59 12.55 -0.14
CA PRO A 307 -8.42 11.69 0.01
C PRO A 307 -8.70 10.48 0.91
N SER A 308 -8.41 9.29 0.41
CA SER A 308 -8.77 8.02 1.02
C SER A 308 -7.65 6.99 0.88
N THR A 309 -7.55 6.07 1.84
CA THR A 309 -6.65 4.92 1.83
C THR A 309 -7.49 3.65 1.97
N LEU A 310 -7.27 2.67 1.10
CA LEU A 310 -7.88 1.35 1.26
C LEU A 310 -6.92 0.47 2.08
N LEU A 311 -7.42 -0.08 3.17
CA LEU A 311 -6.72 -1.01 4.04
C LEU A 311 -6.92 -2.44 3.56
N GLY A 312 -5.90 -3.28 3.73
CA GLY A 312 -5.92 -4.66 3.29
C GLY A 312 -5.73 -4.82 1.79
N ASN A 313 -5.93 -6.04 1.31
CA ASN A 313 -5.73 -6.44 -0.08
C ASN A 313 -7.04 -6.80 -0.81
N ASN A 314 -8.18 -6.67 -0.13
CA ASN A 314 -9.48 -7.05 -0.65
C ASN A 314 -10.48 -5.89 -0.51
N TYR A 315 -11.34 -5.74 -1.50
CA TYR A 315 -12.47 -4.82 -1.45
C TYR A 315 -13.62 -5.35 -2.29
N ILE A 316 -14.75 -5.67 -1.64
CA ILE A 316 -15.91 -6.30 -2.27
C ILE A 316 -15.46 -7.57 -3.04
N ASN A 317 -15.50 -7.55 -4.38
CA ASN A 317 -15.17 -8.69 -5.25
C ASN A 317 -13.76 -8.59 -5.85
N TYR A 318 -12.96 -7.61 -5.43
CA TYR A 318 -11.59 -7.43 -5.91
C TYR A 318 -10.58 -7.99 -4.91
N GLU A 319 -9.69 -8.85 -5.41
CA GLU A 319 -8.55 -9.40 -4.67
C GLU A 319 -7.22 -8.84 -5.19
N LEU A 320 -6.17 -8.97 -4.37
CA LEU A 320 -4.81 -8.54 -4.69
C LEU A 320 -4.72 -7.03 -5.01
N LEU A 321 -5.53 -6.24 -4.31
CA LEU A 321 -5.50 -4.79 -4.36
C LEU A 321 -4.37 -4.24 -3.49
N LYS A 322 -3.79 -3.12 -3.94
CA LYS A 322 -2.98 -2.25 -3.09
C LYS A 322 -3.22 -0.81 -3.48
N ILE A 323 -3.83 -0.05 -2.59
CA ILE A 323 -4.23 1.34 -2.85
C ILE A 323 -3.77 2.22 -1.69
N PRO A 324 -2.47 2.58 -1.65
CA PRO A 324 -1.90 3.39 -0.56
C PRO A 324 -2.53 4.78 -0.44
N PHE A 325 -3.08 5.28 -1.55
CA PHE A 325 -3.78 6.55 -1.63
C PHE A 325 -4.69 6.57 -2.87
N THR A 326 -5.91 7.09 -2.70
CA THR A 326 -6.87 7.37 -3.76
C THR A 326 -7.83 8.46 -3.30
N TYR A 327 -8.89 8.69 -4.06
CA TYR A 327 -10.01 9.51 -3.67
C TYR A 327 -11.28 8.67 -3.54
N SER A 328 -12.15 9.04 -2.62
CA SER A 328 -13.46 8.43 -2.49
C SER A 328 -14.55 9.48 -2.25
N VAL A 329 -15.80 9.08 -2.49
CA VAL A 329 -16.98 9.87 -2.14
C VAL A 329 -18.06 8.96 -1.58
N LEU A 330 -18.65 9.36 -0.46
CA LEU A 330 -19.79 8.67 0.15
C LEU A 330 -21.08 9.43 -0.23
N LYS A 331 -21.85 8.87 -1.16
CA LYS A 331 -23.20 9.34 -1.53
C LYS A 331 -24.24 8.34 -1.01
N LYS A 332 -25.13 7.84 -1.89
CA LYS A 332 -25.99 6.66 -1.63
C LYS A 332 -25.17 5.37 -1.42
N ARG A 333 -23.96 5.32 -1.99
CA ARG A 333 -22.97 4.25 -1.82
C ARG A 333 -21.57 4.85 -1.76
N LEU A 334 -20.62 4.09 -1.22
CA LEU A 334 -19.20 4.44 -1.24
C LEU A 334 -18.65 4.21 -2.65
N TYR A 335 -17.99 5.23 -3.20
CA TYR A 335 -17.30 5.16 -4.47
C TYR A 335 -15.83 5.43 -4.27
N ILE A 336 -14.98 4.55 -4.80
CA ILE A 336 -13.52 4.69 -4.78
C ILE A 336 -13.03 4.92 -6.21
N LEU A 337 -12.36 6.04 -6.42
CA LEU A 337 -11.74 6.37 -7.70
C LEU A 337 -10.74 5.27 -8.09
N GLY A 338 -10.88 4.76 -9.32
CA GLY A 338 -10.04 3.67 -9.83
C GLY A 338 -10.68 2.29 -9.72
N ILE A 339 -11.65 2.11 -8.82
CA ILE A 339 -12.34 0.82 -8.60
C ILE A 339 -13.78 0.87 -9.14
N ASN A 340 -14.56 1.86 -8.70
CA ASN A 340 -15.97 1.94 -9.08
C ASN A 340 -16.13 2.81 -10.32
N LEU A 341 -16.63 2.22 -11.41
CA LEU A 341 -17.13 2.97 -12.55
C LEU A 341 -18.47 3.62 -12.18
N ILE A 342 -18.58 4.92 -12.36
CA ILE A 342 -19.89 5.60 -12.32
C ILE A 342 -20.49 5.45 -13.71
N ASP A 343 -21.62 4.77 -13.79
CA ASP A 343 -22.43 4.75 -15.00
C ASP A 343 -23.19 6.09 -15.13
N TYR A 344 -22.59 7.06 -15.82
CA TYR A 344 -23.19 8.38 -16.06
C TYR A 344 -24.44 8.33 -16.93
N THR A 345 -24.66 7.24 -17.67
CA THR A 345 -25.83 7.09 -18.53
C THR A 345 -27.14 6.99 -17.73
N LYS A 346 -27.04 6.70 -16.43
CA LYS A 346 -28.16 6.71 -15.48
C LYS A 346 -28.17 7.94 -14.57
N ARG A 347 -27.79 9.12 -15.07
CA ARG A 347 -28.31 10.36 -14.47
C ARG A 347 -29.83 10.32 -14.65
N GLU A 348 -30.54 9.90 -13.60
CA GLU A 348 -31.99 10.02 -13.50
C GLU A 348 -32.36 11.47 -13.83
N ASN A 349 -32.82 11.68 -15.07
CA ASN A 349 -33.65 12.81 -15.39
C ASN A 349 -34.79 12.77 -14.36
N THR A 350 -34.77 13.71 -13.43
CA THR A 350 -35.91 14.05 -12.59
C THR A 350 -36.95 14.70 -13.48
N VAL A 351 -37.53 13.90 -14.39
CA VAL A 351 -38.71 14.24 -15.16
C VAL A 351 -39.88 13.63 -14.40
N SER A 352 -40.77 14.52 -13.99
CA SER A 352 -42.07 14.23 -13.43
C SER A 352 -42.77 13.08 -14.16
N LEU A 353 -43.19 12.08 -13.39
CA LEU A 353 -44.07 11.00 -13.81
C LEU A 353 -45.28 11.54 -14.60
N SER A 354 -45.34 11.18 -15.87
CA SER A 354 -46.62 10.88 -16.52
C SER A 354 -46.42 9.63 -17.38
N VAL A 355 -47.00 8.54 -16.92
CA VAL A 355 -47.06 7.26 -17.63
C VAL A 355 -48.17 7.37 -18.67
N PRO A 356 -47.92 6.92 -19.90
CA PRO A 356 -48.91 6.09 -20.57
C PRO A 356 -48.37 4.67 -20.75
N LEU A 357 -49.22 3.73 -20.36
CA LEU A 357 -49.10 2.31 -20.59
C LEU A 357 -49.18 2.08 -22.11
N ASP A 358 -48.17 1.46 -22.71
CA ASP A 358 -48.38 0.80 -23.99
C ASP A 358 -47.62 -0.52 -24.07
N THR A 359 -48.39 -1.56 -24.39
CA THR A 359 -47.99 -2.96 -24.49
C THR A 359 -47.69 -3.28 -25.94
N SER A 360 -46.47 -3.74 -26.22
CA SER A 360 -46.16 -4.88 -27.10
C SER A 360 -44.77 -4.73 -27.73
N THR A 361 -43.91 -5.71 -27.49
CA THR A 361 -43.21 -6.52 -28.52
C THR A 361 -42.12 -7.35 -27.85
N THR A 362 -42.43 -8.61 -27.57
CA THR A 362 -41.46 -9.66 -27.28
C THR A 362 -40.74 -10.01 -28.58
N LYS A 363 -39.56 -9.43 -28.80
CA LYS A 363 -38.56 -9.95 -29.73
C LYS A 363 -37.53 -10.73 -28.92
N ILE A 364 -37.57 -12.04 -29.09
CA ILE A 364 -36.61 -13.01 -28.56
C ILE A 364 -35.25 -12.68 -29.20
N MET A 365 -34.31 -12.14 -28.41
CA MET A 365 -32.89 -12.07 -28.77
C MET A 365 -32.26 -13.44 -28.50
N GLU A 366 -32.19 -14.26 -29.54
CA GLU A 366 -31.38 -15.48 -29.54
C GLU A 366 -29.91 -15.15 -29.86
N TYR A 367 -29.07 -15.48 -28.88
CA TYR A 367 -27.72 -16.05 -28.98
C TYR A 367 -26.54 -15.26 -29.55
N GLU A 368 -25.93 -14.45 -28.69
CA GLU A 368 -24.46 -14.32 -28.60
C GLU A 368 -23.88 -15.06 -27.37
N GLY A 369 -24.67 -15.30 -26.32
CA GLY A 369 -24.19 -15.90 -25.06
C GLY A 369 -23.84 -17.41 -25.10
N LEU A 370 -24.21 -18.16 -26.15
CA LEU A 370 -23.88 -19.60 -26.24
C LEU A 370 -22.40 -19.86 -26.52
N ASN A 371 -21.77 -19.00 -27.32
CA ASN A 371 -20.34 -19.12 -27.63
C ASN A 371 -19.48 -18.79 -26.41
N ASP A 372 -19.89 -17.81 -25.60
CA ASP A 372 -19.20 -17.46 -24.37
C ASP A 372 -19.24 -18.59 -23.33
N ILE A 373 -20.38 -19.27 -23.21
CA ILE A 373 -20.53 -20.44 -22.33
C ILE A 373 -19.62 -21.60 -22.80
N LYS A 374 -19.53 -21.83 -24.11
CA LYS A 374 -18.68 -22.89 -24.65
C LYS A 374 -17.18 -22.63 -24.44
N ASN A 375 -16.76 -21.37 -24.63
CA ASN A 375 -15.39 -20.94 -24.36
C ASN A 375 -15.05 -21.05 -22.86
N PHE A 376 -16.00 -20.70 -21.99
CA PHE A 376 -15.84 -20.85 -20.54
C PHE A 376 -15.68 -22.31 -20.11
N LEU A 377 -16.46 -23.23 -20.69
CA LEU A 377 -16.34 -24.67 -20.40
C LEU A 377 -14.97 -25.25 -20.81
N LEU A 378 -14.46 -24.86 -21.98
CA LEU A 378 -13.12 -25.27 -22.42
C LEU A 378 -12.02 -24.77 -21.49
N LEU A 379 -12.15 -23.52 -20.99
CA LEU A 379 -11.21 -22.97 -20.02
C LEU A 379 -11.24 -23.75 -18.69
N MET A 380 -12.43 -24.14 -18.21
CA MET A 380 -12.55 -24.94 -16.99
C MET A 380 -11.91 -26.32 -17.12
N GLU A 381 -12.03 -26.98 -18.28
CA GLU A 381 -11.37 -28.27 -18.52
C GLU A 381 -9.83 -28.14 -18.54
N ASP A 382 -9.28 -27.09 -19.15
CA ASP A 382 -7.84 -26.82 -19.14
C ASP A 382 -7.34 -26.56 -17.72
N MET A 383 -8.09 -25.78 -16.92
CA MET A 383 -7.77 -25.54 -15.51
C MET A 383 -7.76 -26.83 -14.69
N LYS A 384 -8.73 -27.73 -14.92
CA LYS A 384 -8.78 -29.03 -14.23
C LYS A 384 -7.57 -29.90 -14.56
N LYS A 385 -7.15 -29.97 -15.82
CA LYS A 385 -5.92 -30.70 -16.22
C LYS A 385 -4.66 -30.12 -15.59
N LYS A 386 -4.55 -28.80 -15.52
CA LYS A 386 -3.44 -28.12 -14.84
C LYS A 386 -3.42 -28.43 -13.33
N GLN A 387 -4.59 -28.47 -12.70
CA GLN A 387 -4.71 -28.84 -11.28
C GLN A 387 -4.27 -30.28 -11.02
N GLU A 388 -4.63 -31.23 -11.89
CA GLU A 388 -4.18 -32.62 -11.81
C GLU A 388 -2.66 -32.74 -11.97
N SER A 389 -2.07 -31.98 -12.91
CA SER A 389 -0.61 -31.93 -13.09
C SER A 389 0.12 -31.35 -11.86
N ILE A 390 -0.42 -30.30 -11.25
CA ILE A 390 0.11 -29.70 -10.01
C ILE A 390 0.07 -30.72 -8.86
N ASN A 391 -1.04 -31.43 -8.70
CA ASN A 391 -1.17 -32.45 -7.64
C ASN A 391 -0.17 -33.59 -7.83
N SER A 392 0.08 -34.02 -9.06
CA SER A 392 1.11 -35.02 -9.35
C SER A 392 2.52 -34.54 -9.00
N LEU A 393 2.85 -33.29 -9.33
CA LEU A 393 4.12 -32.65 -8.95
C LEU A 393 4.28 -32.55 -7.44
N LEU A 394 3.21 -32.20 -6.72
CA LEU A 394 3.21 -32.07 -5.27
C LEU A 394 3.51 -33.42 -4.61
N ASN A 395 2.83 -34.50 -5.04
CA ASN A 395 3.08 -35.84 -4.52
C ASN A 395 4.53 -36.28 -4.74
N SER A 396 5.11 -36.02 -5.93
CA SER A 396 6.51 -36.33 -6.21
C SER A 396 7.49 -35.55 -5.33
N LEU A 397 7.16 -34.29 -4.98
CA LEU A 397 7.97 -33.50 -4.06
C LEU A 397 7.88 -34.02 -2.63
N THR A 398 6.69 -34.45 -2.19
CA THR A 398 6.49 -35.07 -0.88
C THR A 398 7.29 -36.36 -0.73
N GLU A 399 7.26 -37.25 -1.72
CA GLU A 399 8.07 -38.49 -1.71
C GLU A 399 9.58 -38.19 -1.64
N LYS A 400 10.06 -37.17 -2.36
CA LYS A 400 11.47 -36.74 -2.28
C LYS A 400 11.83 -36.14 -0.93
N GLN A 401 10.90 -35.45 -0.29
CA GLN A 401 11.09 -34.88 1.04
C GLN A 401 11.23 -36.00 2.07
N GLU A 402 10.31 -36.97 2.08
CA GLU A 402 10.36 -38.13 2.97
C GLU A 402 11.67 -38.90 2.82
N PHE A 403 12.10 -39.19 1.59
CA PHE A 403 13.40 -39.82 1.33
C PHE A 403 14.60 -39.02 1.88
N THR A 404 14.51 -37.69 1.82
CA THR A 404 15.58 -36.82 2.33
C THR A 404 15.62 -36.82 3.85
N GLU A 405 14.45 -36.83 4.50
CA GLU A 405 14.31 -36.92 5.96
C GLU A 405 14.87 -38.24 6.50
N GLU A 406 14.55 -39.37 5.86
CA GLU A 406 15.13 -40.68 6.19
C GLU A 406 16.67 -40.68 6.10
N LYS A 407 17.21 -40.04 5.06
CA LYS A 407 18.67 -39.93 4.87
C LYS A 407 19.33 -39.08 5.94
N ILE A 408 18.68 -37.99 6.37
CA ILE A 408 19.17 -37.13 7.46
C ILE A 408 19.18 -37.91 8.78
N GLU A 409 18.12 -38.66 9.07
CA GLU A 409 18.04 -39.48 10.27
C GLU A 409 19.15 -40.55 10.30
N PHE A 410 19.34 -41.25 9.17
CA PHE A 410 20.43 -42.21 9.02
C PHE A 410 21.82 -41.60 9.30
N LEU A 411 22.12 -40.45 8.68
CA LEU A 411 23.41 -39.76 8.88
C LEU A 411 23.58 -39.28 10.32
N THR A 412 22.51 -38.78 10.94
CA THR A 412 22.51 -38.36 12.35
C THR A 412 22.85 -39.54 13.26
N ASN A 413 22.28 -40.72 13.01
CA ASN A 413 22.59 -41.93 13.77
C ASN A 413 24.06 -42.35 13.59
N GLN A 414 24.60 -42.30 12.36
CA GLN A 414 26.03 -42.58 12.11
C GLN A 414 26.96 -41.61 12.84
N CYS A 415 26.63 -40.32 12.88
CA CYS A 415 27.38 -39.32 13.63
C CYS A 415 27.35 -39.59 15.14
N ASN A 416 26.22 -40.04 15.68
CA ASN A 416 26.10 -40.39 17.10
C ASN A 416 26.97 -41.61 17.47
N ILE A 417 26.92 -42.67 16.66
CA ILE A 417 27.77 -43.86 16.83
C ILE A 417 29.25 -43.47 16.79
N LEU A 418 29.66 -42.62 15.84
CA LEU A 418 31.03 -42.14 15.74
C LEU A 418 31.45 -41.35 16.99
N ASN A 419 30.58 -40.47 17.49
CA ASN A 419 30.84 -39.68 18.70
C ASN A 419 30.97 -40.55 19.95
N GLU A 420 30.15 -41.59 20.10
CA GLU A 420 30.29 -42.55 21.21
C GLU A 420 31.59 -43.35 21.12
N ASN A 421 31.96 -43.81 19.92
CA ASN A 421 33.23 -44.49 19.68
C ASN A 421 34.44 -43.60 20.00
N LEU A 422 34.36 -42.31 19.70
CA LEU A 422 35.42 -41.34 20.04
C LEU A 422 35.49 -41.11 21.56
N LYS A 423 34.36 -40.97 22.25
CA LYS A 423 34.33 -40.82 23.71
C LYS A 423 34.89 -42.05 24.44
N ASN A 424 34.54 -43.25 23.97
CA ASN A 424 35.00 -44.50 24.57
C ASN A 424 36.49 -44.78 24.30
N ASN A 425 37.04 -44.24 23.21
CA ASN A 425 38.47 -44.39 22.84
C ASN A 425 39.39 -43.28 23.39
N ASN A 426 38.91 -42.40 24.27
CA ASN A 426 39.75 -41.44 24.99
C ASN A 426 40.73 -42.09 26.00
N ASN A 427 40.77 -43.42 26.09
CA ASN A 427 41.93 -44.15 26.61
C ASN A 427 42.92 -44.47 25.48
N ASN A 428 43.69 -43.44 25.10
CA ASN A 428 45.03 -43.49 24.50
C ASN A 428 45.30 -44.45 23.31
N ASN A 429 45.01 -44.05 22.06
CA ASN A 429 45.92 -44.26 20.89
C ASN A 429 45.37 -43.88 19.50
N ILE A 430 44.11 -43.48 19.34
CA ILE A 430 43.54 -43.33 17.98
C ILE A 430 43.89 -41.98 17.33
N PHE A 431 43.95 -40.89 18.09
CA PHE A 431 44.29 -39.57 17.55
C PHE A 431 45.74 -39.49 17.05
N SER A 432 46.67 -40.18 17.72
CA SER A 432 48.08 -40.31 17.29
C SER A 432 48.22 -41.15 16.02
N ARG A 433 47.36 -42.16 15.83
CA ARG A 433 47.35 -42.98 14.60
C ARG A 433 46.76 -42.23 13.39
N LEU A 434 45.71 -41.45 13.58
CA LEU A 434 45.14 -40.61 12.52
C LEU A 434 46.08 -39.48 12.07
N LEU A 435 46.82 -38.86 13.01
CA LEU A 435 47.82 -37.84 12.65
C LEU A 435 48.99 -38.39 11.81
N ASN A 436 49.30 -39.70 11.92
CA ASN A 436 50.35 -40.36 11.15
C ASN A 436 49.88 -40.84 9.76
N LEU A 437 48.59 -40.78 9.44
CA LEU A 437 48.05 -41.11 8.10
C LEU A 437 48.01 -39.90 7.16
N PHE A 438 48.18 -38.69 7.70
CA PHE A 438 48.22 -37.43 6.94
C PHE A 438 49.61 -36.76 6.94
N LYS A 439 50.64 -37.48 7.39
CA LYS A 439 52.05 -37.25 7.05
C LYS A 439 52.46 -38.30 6.04
#